data_AF-A0AAN0Y3M2-F1
#
_entry.id   AF-A0AAN0Y3M2-F1
#
_cell.length_a   1.000
_cell.length_b   1.000
_cell.length_c   1.000
_cell.angle_alpha   90.00
_cell.angle_beta   90.00
_cell.angle_gamma   90.00
#
_symmetry.space_group_name_H-M   'P 1'
#
loop_
_entity.id
_entity.type
_entity.pdbx_description
1 polymer ?
#
loop_
_entity_poly.entity_id
_entity_poly.type
_entity_poly.pdbx_seq_one_letter_code
_entity_poly.pdbx_strand_id
1 'polypeptide(L)'
;MLRIIVAISIFTLFGCSSTPLNPHDKSQQVEVRIDGQFDPAQCEYLGEVTGDEGHWYSYLFYSNDGMIKGAVNDLKNNAMVMGADTVFMVSPQYFVTSFNLLGVAYRCK
;
A
#
# COMPACT_ATOMS: atom_id res chain seq x y z
N MET A 1 23.18 -27.93 -25.18
CA MET A 1 23.43 -27.20 -23.92
C MET A 1 22.95 -25.75 -23.99
N LEU A 2 23.38 -24.92 -24.96
CA LEU A 2 22.94 -23.52 -25.11
C LEU A 2 21.41 -23.33 -25.17
N ARG A 3 20.69 -24.20 -25.90
CA ARG A 3 19.22 -24.19 -25.97
C ARG A 3 18.51 -24.41 -24.62
N ILE A 4 19.13 -25.21 -23.73
CA ILE A 4 18.57 -25.52 -22.39
C ILE A 4 18.81 -24.33 -21.45
N ILE A 5 19.96 -23.65 -21.57
CA ILE A 5 20.30 -22.46 -20.78
C ILE A 5 19.36 -21.29 -21.10
N VAL A 6 19.03 -21.10 -22.38
CA VAL A 6 18.06 -20.07 -22.82
C VAL A 6 16.65 -20.37 -22.29
N ALA A 7 16.21 -21.63 -22.32
CA ALA A 7 14.91 -22.03 -21.81
C ALA A 7 14.79 -21.83 -20.28
N ILE A 8 15.84 -22.14 -19.52
CA ILE A 8 15.87 -21.94 -18.06
C ILE A 8 15.85 -20.45 -17.70
N SER A 9 16.50 -19.59 -18.50
CA SER A 9 16.55 -18.13 -18.27
C SER A 9 15.20 -17.43 -18.45
N ILE A 10 14.27 -18.02 -19.23
CA ILE A 10 12.93 -17.47 -19.42
C ILE A 10 12.03 -17.77 -18.22
N PHE A 11 12.26 -18.88 -17.51
CA PHE A 11 11.47 -19.28 -16.34
C PHE A 11 11.79 -18.52 -15.06
N THR A 12 12.91 -17.79 -15.01
CA THR A 12 13.31 -17.02 -13.82
C THR A 12 12.76 -15.59 -13.79
N LEU A 13 11.96 -15.18 -14.79
CA LEU A 13 11.34 -13.85 -14.88
C LEU A 13 10.01 -13.75 -14.12
N PHE A 14 9.89 -14.34 -12.93
CA PHE A 14 8.79 -14.02 -12.03
C PHE A 14 9.03 -12.61 -11.45
N GLY A 15 8.54 -11.59 -12.16
CA GLY A 15 8.53 -10.21 -11.67
C GLY A 15 7.54 -10.04 -10.52
N CYS A 16 7.92 -9.31 -9.48
CA CYS A 16 6.96 -8.83 -8.48
C CYS A 16 5.95 -7.91 -9.19
N SER A 17 4.67 -8.23 -9.08
CA SER A 17 3.58 -7.41 -9.59
C SER A 17 3.46 -6.14 -8.76
N SER A 18 3.14 -5.02 -9.40
CA SER A 18 2.81 -3.77 -8.73
C SER A 18 1.57 -3.92 -7.85
N THR A 19 1.40 -3.01 -6.89
CA THR A 19 0.19 -2.97 -6.06
C THR A 19 -1.02 -2.82 -6.98
N PRO A 20 -2.05 -3.67 -6.85
CA PRO A 20 -3.25 -3.54 -7.65
C PRO A 20 -3.88 -2.16 -7.47
N LEU A 21 -4.25 -1.50 -8.57
CA LEU A 21 -4.99 -0.24 -8.54
C LEU A 21 -6.38 -0.38 -7.91
N ASN A 22 -6.89 -1.61 -7.83
CA ASN A 22 -8.11 -1.94 -7.10
C ASN A 22 -7.72 -2.65 -5.79
N PRO A 23 -8.13 -2.14 -4.62
CA PRO A 23 -7.90 -2.85 -3.38
C PRO A 23 -8.63 -4.20 -3.37
N HIS A 24 -8.10 -5.15 -2.61
CA HIS A 24 -8.79 -6.40 -2.32
C HIS A 24 -10.19 -6.09 -1.75
N ASP A 25 -11.22 -6.86 -2.11
CA ASP A 25 -12.62 -6.57 -1.73
C ASP A 25 -12.82 -6.33 -0.21
N LYS A 26 -11.96 -6.89 0.63
CA LYS A 26 -11.99 -6.71 2.09
C LYS A 26 -11.28 -5.42 2.54
N SER A 27 -10.26 -4.93 1.83
CA SER A 27 -9.53 -3.70 2.21
C SER A 27 -10.27 -2.45 1.81
N GLN A 28 -11.20 -2.55 0.86
CA GLN A 28 -12.16 -1.49 0.53
C GLN A 28 -12.92 -0.97 1.76
N GLN A 29 -13.16 -1.83 2.76
CA GLN A 29 -13.89 -1.49 3.99
C GLN A 29 -13.06 -0.68 4.98
N VAL A 30 -11.73 -0.63 4.81
CA VAL A 30 -10.85 0.19 5.66
C VAL A 30 -11.04 1.66 5.28
N GLU A 31 -11.49 2.46 6.25
CA GLU A 31 -11.66 3.90 6.11
C GLU A 31 -10.33 4.61 6.38
N VAL A 32 -9.88 5.44 5.45
CA VAL A 32 -8.68 6.28 5.64
C VAL A 32 -9.15 7.67 6.03
N ARG A 33 -8.87 8.06 7.27
CA ARG A 33 -9.20 9.36 7.85
C ARG A 33 -8.02 10.30 7.71
N ILE A 34 -8.30 11.49 7.20
CA ILE A 34 -7.32 12.58 7.02
C ILE A 34 -7.80 13.84 7.75
N ASP A 35 -9.06 13.84 8.20
CA ASP A 35 -9.64 14.94 8.94
C ASP A 35 -9.08 14.98 10.37
N GLY A 36 -8.56 16.15 10.76
CA GLY A 36 -8.09 16.38 12.14
C GLY A 36 -9.21 16.40 13.20
N GLN A 37 -10.42 15.98 12.86
CA GLN A 37 -11.56 15.83 13.79
C GLN A 37 -11.81 14.36 14.15
N PHE A 38 -11.00 13.43 13.64
CA PHE A 38 -11.07 12.04 14.04
C PHE A 38 -10.71 11.88 15.54
N ASP A 39 -11.65 11.33 16.30
CA ASP A 39 -11.48 11.01 17.72
C ASP A 39 -11.35 9.50 17.91
N PRO A 40 -10.16 8.97 18.26
CA PRO A 40 -9.94 7.55 18.47
C PRO A 40 -10.40 7.05 19.84
N ALA A 41 -11.03 7.87 20.69
CA ALA A 41 -11.36 7.49 22.08
C ALA A 41 -12.24 6.23 22.21
N GLN A 42 -13.00 5.87 21.19
CA GLN A 42 -13.85 4.66 21.16
C GLN A 42 -13.22 3.52 20.36
N CYS A 43 -11.99 3.67 19.88
CA CYS A 43 -11.34 2.69 19.01
C CYS A 43 -10.20 1.95 19.74
N GLU A 44 -10.00 0.68 19.40
CA GLU A 44 -8.83 -0.09 19.79
C GLU A 44 -7.62 0.31 18.94
N TYR A 45 -6.52 0.69 19.59
CA TYR A 45 -5.24 0.93 18.94
C TYR A 45 -4.60 -0.38 18.48
N LEU A 46 -4.27 -0.49 17.19
CA LEU A 46 -3.67 -1.70 16.62
C LEU A 46 -2.20 -1.53 16.20
N GLY A 47 -1.69 -0.31 16.18
CA GLY A 47 -0.30 -0.01 15.80
C GLY A 47 -0.18 0.98 14.65
N GLU A 48 1.05 1.34 14.33
CA GLU A 48 1.40 2.11 13.15
C GLU A 48 1.31 1.26 11.88
N VAL A 49 0.90 1.87 10.78
CA VAL A 49 0.77 1.22 9.48
C VAL A 49 1.28 2.13 8.37
N THR A 50 1.92 1.53 7.38
CA THR A 50 2.43 2.21 6.19
C THR A 50 1.84 1.64 4.92
N GLY A 51 1.85 2.44 3.87
CA GLY A 51 1.62 1.97 2.51
C GLY A 51 2.39 2.79 1.51
N ASP A 52 2.89 2.16 0.46
CA ASP A 52 3.69 2.83 -0.56
C ASP A 52 3.37 2.36 -1.97
N GLU A 53 3.68 3.21 -2.95
CA GLU A 53 3.71 2.83 -4.35
C GLU A 53 4.77 3.64 -5.10
N GLY A 54 5.35 2.99 -6.11
CA GLY A 54 6.55 3.44 -6.78
C GLY A 54 7.79 2.85 -6.12
N HIS A 55 8.74 2.44 -6.95
CA HIS A 55 10.05 1.99 -6.53
C HIS A 55 11.11 2.56 -7.46
N TRP A 56 12.39 2.42 -7.09
CA TRP A 56 13.51 2.93 -7.89
C TRP A 56 13.52 2.45 -9.36
N TYR A 57 12.93 1.28 -9.63
CA TYR A 57 12.82 0.69 -10.96
C TYR A 57 11.47 0.90 -11.66
N SER A 58 10.42 1.32 -10.94
CA SER A 58 9.04 1.35 -11.47
C SER A 58 8.41 2.74 -11.53
N TYR A 59 8.89 3.70 -10.73
CA TYR A 59 8.23 5.00 -10.56
C TYR A 59 8.04 5.80 -11.87
N LEU A 60 8.96 5.65 -12.83
CA LEU A 60 8.89 6.30 -14.15
C LEU A 60 7.69 5.85 -14.99
N PHE A 61 7.09 4.71 -14.65
CA PHE A 61 5.97 4.13 -15.39
C PHE A 61 4.60 4.42 -14.75
N TYR A 62 4.55 5.12 -13.62
CA TYR A 62 3.32 5.48 -12.94
C TYR A 62 3.03 6.97 -13.05
N SER A 63 1.75 7.32 -13.23
CA SER A 63 1.30 8.69 -13.00
C SER A 63 1.35 9.00 -11.50
N ASN A 64 1.48 10.27 -11.13
CA ASN A 64 1.42 10.69 -9.73
C ASN A 64 0.12 10.24 -9.05
N ASP A 65 -1.02 10.33 -9.76
CA ASP A 65 -2.30 9.82 -9.28
C ASP A 65 -2.30 8.29 -9.10
N GLY A 66 -1.65 7.56 -10.01
CA GLY A 66 -1.48 6.11 -9.90
C GLY A 66 -0.68 5.71 -8.66
N MET A 67 0.42 6.42 -8.37
CA MET A 67 1.21 6.19 -7.15
C MET A 67 0.42 6.51 -5.89
N ILE A 68 -0.33 7.62 -5.85
CA ILE A 68 -1.17 7.96 -4.70
C ILE A 68 -2.21 6.86 -4.45
N LYS A 69 -2.90 6.40 -5.51
CA LYS A 69 -3.90 5.32 -5.41
C LYS A 69 -3.30 4.00 -4.97
N GLY A 70 -2.15 3.61 -5.54
CA GLY A 70 -1.44 2.40 -5.15
C GLY A 70 -1.03 2.44 -3.67
N ALA A 71 -0.45 3.55 -3.21
CA ALA A 71 -0.04 3.70 -1.82
C ALA A 71 -1.22 3.65 -0.84
N VAL A 72 -2.37 4.25 -1.20
CA VAL A 72 -3.61 4.14 -0.39
C VAL A 72 -4.11 2.70 -0.35
N ASN A 73 -4.06 1.97 -1.47
CA ASN A 73 -4.48 0.58 -1.51
C ASN A 73 -3.56 -0.31 -0.67
N ASP A 74 -2.24 -0.10 -0.77
CA ASP A 74 -1.26 -0.82 0.03
C ASP A 74 -1.47 -0.55 1.53
N LEU A 75 -1.66 0.72 1.90
CA LEU A 75 -1.98 1.12 3.28
C LEU A 75 -3.22 0.37 3.81
N LYS A 76 -4.29 0.32 3.01
CA LYS A 76 -5.52 -0.40 3.38
C LYS A 76 -5.33 -1.92 3.45
N ASN A 77 -4.52 -2.49 2.58
CA ASN A 77 -4.20 -3.92 2.60
C ASN A 77 -3.43 -4.26 3.89
N ASN A 78 -2.41 -3.47 4.23
CA ASN A 78 -1.60 -3.66 5.44
C ASN A 78 -2.45 -3.48 6.71
N ALA A 79 -3.31 -2.45 6.73
CA ALA A 79 -4.25 -2.23 7.83
C ALA A 79 -5.25 -3.39 8.00
N MET A 80 -5.76 -3.96 6.90
CA MET A 80 -6.65 -5.11 6.96
C MET A 80 -5.96 -6.35 7.55
N VAL A 81 -4.67 -6.58 7.25
CA VAL A 81 -3.89 -7.68 7.84
C VAL A 81 -3.78 -7.53 9.36
N MET A 82 -3.73 -6.30 9.87
CA MET A 82 -3.76 -6.00 11.30
C MET A 82 -5.16 -6.14 11.93
N GLY A 83 -6.20 -6.38 11.11
CA GLY A 83 -7.59 -6.42 11.54
C GLY A 83 -8.16 -5.04 11.89
N ALA A 84 -7.63 -3.98 11.27
CA ALA A 84 -8.10 -2.62 11.39
C ALA A 84 -9.27 -2.35 10.43
N ASP A 85 -10.17 -1.45 10.82
CA ASP A 85 -11.24 -0.93 9.98
C ASP A 85 -11.06 0.56 9.65
N THR A 86 -10.14 1.22 10.36
CA THR A 86 -9.90 2.66 10.27
C THR A 86 -8.40 2.93 10.33
N VAL A 87 -7.89 3.79 9.46
CA VAL A 87 -6.53 4.32 9.53
C VAL A 87 -6.59 5.82 9.65
N PHE A 88 -6.01 6.37 10.72
CA PHE A 88 -5.77 7.80 10.82
C PHE A 88 -4.43 8.13 10.17
N MET A 89 -4.47 8.75 8.99
CA MET A 89 -3.29 9.09 8.22
C MET A 89 -2.65 10.35 8.78
N VAL A 90 -1.37 10.28 9.15
CA VAL A 90 -0.65 11.42 9.74
C VAL A 90 -0.16 12.36 8.66
N SER A 91 0.60 11.84 7.70
CA SER A 91 1.08 12.62 6.56
C SER A 91 1.63 11.73 5.44
N PRO A 92 1.48 12.14 4.17
CA PRO A 92 2.27 11.57 3.10
C PRO A 92 3.74 11.99 3.22
N GLN A 93 4.64 11.06 2.94
CA GLN A 93 6.07 11.26 2.85
C GLN A 93 6.49 11.17 1.39
N TYR A 94 7.20 12.20 0.91
CA TYR A 94 7.63 12.29 -0.48
C TYR A 94 9.05 11.76 -0.63
N PHE A 95 9.20 10.70 -1.41
CA PHE A 95 10.50 10.20 -1.86
C PHE A 95 10.58 10.37 -3.38
N VAL A 96 11.79 10.54 -3.91
CA VAL A 96 12.00 10.78 -5.35
C VAL A 96 11.39 9.67 -6.22
N THR A 97 11.37 8.44 -5.71
CA THR A 97 10.95 7.25 -6.46
C THR A 97 9.67 6.63 -5.92
N SER A 98 9.00 7.24 -4.94
CA SER A 98 7.82 6.64 -4.32
C SER A 98 6.96 7.64 -3.54
N PHE A 99 5.67 7.32 -3.46
CA PHE A 99 4.73 8.01 -2.59
C PHE A 99 4.43 7.11 -1.40
N ASN A 100 4.69 7.60 -0.18
CA ASN A 100 4.60 6.80 1.04
C ASN A 100 3.59 7.43 1.99
N LEU A 101 2.82 6.59 2.67
CA LEU A 101 1.84 6.99 3.67
C LEU A 101 2.21 6.40 5.01
N LEU A 102 2.13 7.22 6.06
CA LEU A 102 2.21 6.78 7.44
C LEU A 102 0.89 7.11 8.14
N GLY A 103 0.37 6.15 8.89
CA GLY A 103 -0.81 6.32 9.71
C GLY A 103 -0.81 5.41 10.94
N VAL A 104 -1.88 5.53 11.71
CA VAL A 104 -2.17 4.67 12.86
C VAL A 104 -3.42 3.86 12.56
N ALA A 105 -3.34 2.55 12.74
CA ALA A 105 -4.41 1.59 12.52
C ALA A 105 -5.27 1.43 13.78
N TYR A 106 -6.58 1.43 13.58
CA TYR A 106 -7.59 1.29 14.62
C TYR A 106 -8.65 0.28 14.25
N ARG A 107 -9.27 -0.32 15.27
CA ARG A 107 -10.55 -1.02 15.15
C ARG A 107 -11.59 -0.23 15.93
N CYS A 108 -12.53 0.39 15.22
CA CYS A 108 -13.53 1.27 15.79
C CYS A 108 -14.93 0.64 15.88
N LYS A 109 -15.16 -0.49 15.18
CA LYS A 109 -16.43 -1.25 15.19
C LYS A 109 -16.34 -2.55 15.97
#